data_AF-A0A8T7MPL8-F1
#
_entry.id   AF-A0A8T7MPL8-F1
#
_cell.length_a   1.000
_cell.length_b   1.000
_cell.length_c   1.000
_cell.angle_alpha   90.00
_cell.angle_beta   90.00
_cell.angle_gamma   90.00
#
_symmetry.space_group_name_H-M   'P 1'
#
loop_
_entity.id
_entity.type
_entity.pdbx_description
1 polymer ?
#
loop_
_entity_poly.entity_id
_entity_poly.type
_entity_poly.pdbx_seq_one_letter_code
_entity_poly.pdbx_strand_id
1 'polypeptide(L)'
;MTPEDHQPPTTTPIDPLTIGELITLLEAAELSGLGYALLRRISGKGRLRAKKYGNTWLTTLAAVEEYKKSRHRGSRTDLGK
;
A
#
# COMPACT_ATOMS: atom_id res chain seq x y z
N MET A 1 7.21 42.38 14.03
CA MET A 1 6.90 41.70 12.77
C MET A 1 7.53 40.33 12.85
N THR A 2 6.73 39.30 13.10
CA THR A 2 7.20 37.94 13.37
C THR A 2 7.73 37.30 12.09
N PRO A 3 9.00 36.85 12.04
CA PRO A 3 9.46 35.96 10.99
C PRO A 3 9.38 34.53 11.53
N GLU A 4 8.17 34.00 11.68
CA GLU A 4 7.98 32.55 11.78
C GLU A 4 7.31 32.12 10.49
N ASP A 5 8.16 32.10 9.47
CA ASP A 5 7.99 31.35 8.24
C ASP A 5 7.30 30.03 8.56
N HIS A 6 6.08 29.89 8.02
CA HIS A 6 5.35 28.65 8.00
C HIS A 6 6.24 27.59 7.36
N GLN A 7 6.95 26.80 8.16
CA GLN A 7 7.38 25.48 7.71
C GLN A 7 6.11 24.81 7.19
N PRO A 8 5.95 24.57 5.87
CA PRO A 8 4.95 23.59 5.46
C PRO A 8 5.30 22.33 6.24
N PRO A 9 4.33 21.60 6.84
CA PRO A 9 4.65 20.29 7.38
C PRO A 9 5.35 19.58 6.24
N THR A 10 6.63 19.25 6.46
CA THR A 10 7.45 18.51 5.51
C THR A 10 6.56 17.37 5.09
N THR A 11 6.00 17.46 3.88
CA THR A 11 5.32 16.33 3.29
C THR A 11 6.49 15.45 2.91
N THR A 12 7.01 14.76 3.92
CA THR A 12 7.81 13.58 3.74
C THR A 12 7.01 12.82 2.70
N PRO A 13 7.59 12.53 1.51
CA PRO A 13 6.93 11.65 0.59
C PRO A 13 6.57 10.44 1.43
N ILE A 14 5.28 10.19 1.60
CA ILE A 14 4.78 9.11 2.43
C ILE A 14 5.22 7.87 1.69
N ASP A 15 6.45 7.42 1.95
CA ASP A 15 6.93 6.13 1.53
C ASP A 15 5.93 5.17 2.18
N PRO A 16 5.04 4.54 1.40
CA PRO A 16 3.99 3.70 1.97
C PRO A 16 4.58 2.44 2.60
N LEU A 17 5.91 2.31 2.63
CA LEU A 17 6.70 1.32 3.32
C LEU A 17 7.42 1.96 4.51
N THR A 18 6.70 2.72 5.35
CA THR A 18 7.20 3.13 6.66
C THR A 18 7.70 1.87 7.37
N ILE A 19 8.99 1.83 7.72
CA ILE A 19 9.65 0.61 8.26
C ILE A 19 8.92 0.07 9.51
N GLY A 20 8.20 0.92 10.25
CA GLY A 20 7.37 0.54 11.40
C GLY A 20 6.00 -0.06 11.08
N GLU A 21 5.58 -0.09 9.81
CA GLU A 21 4.29 -0.66 9.38
C GLU A 21 4.46 -1.85 8.42
N LEU A 22 5.70 -2.35 8.28
CA LEU A 22 6.00 -3.52 7.48
C LEU A 22 5.46 -4.77 8.17
N ILE A 23 4.35 -5.28 7.65
CA ILE A 23 3.71 -6.51 8.06
C ILE A 23 4.00 -7.62 7.05
N THR A 24 3.89 -8.88 7.51
CA THR A 24 4.02 -10.02 6.60
C THR A 24 2.85 -10.07 5.62
N LEU A 25 3.02 -10.74 4.48
CA LEU A 25 1.89 -10.98 3.56
C LEU A 25 0.73 -11.74 4.24
N LEU A 26 1.01 -12.52 5.29
CA LEU A 26 -0.01 -13.26 6.03
C LEU A 26 -0.84 -12.30 6.90
N GLU A 27 -0.18 -11.45 7.69
CA GLU A 27 -0.90 -10.42 8.45
C GLU A 27 -1.66 -9.45 7.54
N ALA A 28 -1.06 -9.06 6.42
CA ALA A 28 -1.73 -8.20 5.45
C ALA A 28 -2.97 -8.86 4.83
N ALA A 29 -2.95 -10.18 4.66
CA ALA A 29 -4.09 -10.95 4.20
C ALA A 29 -5.25 -10.89 5.23
N GLU A 30 -4.94 -11.18 6.50
CA GLU A 30 -5.89 -11.15 7.61
C GLU A 30 -6.49 -9.74 7.79
N LEU A 31 -5.65 -8.70 7.82
CA LEU A 31 -6.09 -7.31 8.03
C LEU A 31 -6.88 -6.74 6.84
N SER A 32 -6.51 -7.09 5.60
CA SER A 32 -7.16 -6.54 4.41
C SER A 32 -8.35 -7.36 3.90
N GLY A 33 -8.52 -8.58 4.41
CA GLY A 33 -9.47 -9.58 3.93
C GLY A 33 -9.12 -10.16 2.55
N LEU A 34 -7.86 -10.06 2.11
CA LEU A 34 -7.38 -10.63 0.85
C LEU A 34 -6.66 -11.97 1.09
N GLY A 35 -6.60 -12.82 0.07
CA GLY A 35 -5.86 -14.08 0.19
C GLY A 35 -4.34 -13.88 0.18
N TYR A 36 -3.63 -14.58 1.07
CA TYR A 36 -2.17 -14.63 1.10
C TYR A 36 -1.55 -15.00 -0.27
N ALA A 37 -2.10 -16.02 -0.92
CA ALA A 37 -1.63 -16.48 -2.23
C ALA A 37 -1.76 -15.39 -3.31
N LEU A 38 -2.83 -14.59 -3.24
CA LEU A 38 -3.00 -13.43 -4.12
C LEU A 38 -1.92 -12.39 -3.85
N LEU A 39 -1.73 -11.99 -2.59
CA LEU A 39 -0.72 -11.01 -2.17
C LEU A 39 0.68 -11.45 -2.63
N ARG A 40 1.06 -12.71 -2.39
CA ARG A 40 2.35 -13.28 -2.84
C ARG A 40 2.53 -13.18 -4.35
N ARG A 41 1.48 -13.50 -5.12
CA ARG A 41 1.52 -13.46 -6.59
C ARG A 41 1.67 -12.04 -7.11
N ILE A 42 0.98 -11.05 -6.53
CA ILE A 42 1.05 -9.65 -6.98
C ILE A 42 2.33 -8.96 -6.50
N SER A 43 2.87 -9.32 -5.34
CA SER A 43 4.20 -8.89 -4.89
C SER A 43 5.29 -9.40 -5.83
N GLY A 44 5.27 -10.69 -6.17
CA GLY A 44 6.24 -11.28 -7.11
C GLY A 44 6.17 -10.71 -8.52
N LYS A 45 5.01 -10.17 -8.92
CA LYS A 45 4.79 -9.47 -10.19
C LYS A 45 5.14 -7.98 -10.16
N GLY A 46 5.53 -7.43 -9.01
CA GLY A 46 5.77 -5.99 -8.84
C GLY A 46 4.51 -5.12 -8.91
N ARG A 47 3.31 -5.73 -8.80
CA ARG A 47 2.02 -5.01 -8.79
C ARG A 47 1.62 -4.49 -7.41
N LEU A 48 2.20 -5.08 -6.37
CA LEU A 48 2.03 -4.62 -5.00
C LEU A 48 3.37 -4.06 -4.51
N ARG A 49 3.30 -2.90 -3.84
CA ARG A 49 4.44 -2.31 -3.14
C ARG A 49 4.81 -3.19 -1.94
N ALA A 50 5.72 -4.12 -2.15
CA ALA A 50 6.23 -5.04 -1.16
C ALA A 50 7.75 -5.14 -1.27
N LYS A 51 8.43 -5.32 -0.14
CA LYS A 51 9.88 -5.49 -0.05
C LYS A 51 10.19 -6.93 0.32
N LYS A 52 11.07 -7.57 -0.45
CA LYS A 52 11.58 -8.90 -0.11
C LYS A 52 12.63 -8.76 0.99
N TYR A 53 12.41 -9.43 2.12
CA TYR A 53 13.32 -9.50 3.25
C TYR A 53 13.67 -10.98 3.51
N GLY A 54 14.87 -11.40 3.09
CA GLY A 54 15.27 -12.80 3.06
C GLY A 54 14.35 -13.65 2.18
N ASN A 55 13.68 -14.65 2.75
CA ASN A 55 12.73 -15.52 2.05
C ASN A 55 11.26 -15.03 2.14
N THR A 56 11.02 -13.98 2.92
CA THR A 56 9.69 -13.44 3.22
C THR A 56 9.47 -12.15 2.45
N TRP A 57 8.21 -11.89 2.08
CA TRP A 57 7.81 -10.61 1.54
C TRP A 57 7.09 -9.83 2.64
N LEU A 58 7.49 -8.57 2.78
CA LEU A 58 6.89 -7.61 3.69
C LEU A 58 6.15 -6.56 2.88
N THR A 59 4.98 -6.20 3.33
CA THR A 59 4.12 -5.17 2.72
C THR A 59 3.55 -4.32 3.83
N THR A 60 2.87 -3.24 3.48
CA THR A 60 2.06 -2.48 4.44
C THR A 60 0.59 -2.62 4.12
N LEU A 61 -0.26 -2.36 5.11
CA LEU A 61 -1.71 -2.34 4.90
C LEU A 61 -2.08 -1.26 3.87
N ALA A 62 -1.47 -0.07 3.97
CA ALA A 62 -1.67 1.03 3.03
C ALA A 62 -1.36 0.63 1.57
N ALA A 63 -0.27 -0.11 1.32
CA ALA A 63 0.06 -0.60 -0.02
C ALA A 63 -0.99 -1.58 -0.56
N VAL A 64 -1.55 -2.42 0.32
CA VAL A 64 -2.61 -3.37 -0.05
C VAL A 64 -3.93 -2.65 -0.31
N GLU A 65 -4.27 -1.63 0.47
CA GLU A 65 -5.44 -0.79 0.26
C GLU A 65 -5.34 0.04 -1.03
N GLU A 66 -4.17 0.60 -1.32
CA GLU A 66 -3.86 1.26 -2.60
C GLU A 66 -4.11 0.30 -3.76
N TYR A 67 -3.62 -0.95 -3.66
CA TYR A 67 -3.89 -1.98 -4.65
C TYR A 67 -5.40 -2.27 -4.79
N LYS A 68 -6.14 -2.33 -3.68
CA LYS A 68 -7.62 -2.49 -3.68
C LYS A 68 -8.33 -1.31 -4.34
N LYS A 69 -7.85 -0.07 -4.17
CA LYS A 69 -8.40 1.12 -4.83
C LYS A 69 -8.12 1.11 -6.32
N SER A 70 -6.88 0.79 -6.71
CA SER A 70 -6.47 0.67 -8.11
C SER A 70 -7.30 -0.37 -8.87
N ARG A 71 -7.62 -1.53 -8.26
CA ARG A 71 -8.43 -2.57 -8.91
C ARG A 71 -9.86 -2.14 -9.24
N HIS A 72 -10.46 -1.26 -8.43
CA HIS A 72 -11.85 -0.80 -8.65
C HIS A 72 -11.94 0.28 -9.73
N ARG A 73 -10.85 1.00 -9.98
CA ARG A 73 -10.81 2.09 -10.96
C ARG A 73 -10.74 1.61 -12.42
N GLY A 74 -10.56 0.29 -12.63
CA GLY A 74 -10.64 -0.36 -13.95
C GLY A 74 -12.00 -1.02 -14.25
N SER A 75 -12.92 -1.04 -13.28
CA SER A 75 -14.31 -1.48 -13.52
C SER A 75 -15.08 -0.32 -14.12
N ARG A 76 -15.00 -0.21 -15.44
CA ARG A 76 -15.91 0.59 -16.26
C ARG A 76 -17.34 0.06 -16.08
N THR A 77 -18.04 0.61 -15.10
CA THR A 77 -19.51 0.73 -15.11
C THR A 77 -19.77 2.22 -15.27
N ASP A 78 -19.55 2.80 -16.45
CA ASP A 78 -20.63 3.00 -17.43
C ASP A 78 -21.88 2.13 -17.22
N LEU A 79 -22.81 2.64 -16.42
CA LEU A 79 -24.22 2.44 -16.68
C LEU A 79 -24.94 3.70 -16.21
N GLY A 80 -25.33 4.53 -17.18
CA GLY A 80 -26.27 5.60 -16.93
C GLY A 80 -27.59 5.07 -16.39
N LYS A 81 -28.16 5.81 -15.45
CA LYS A 81 -29.60 6.04 -15.39
C LYS A 81 -29.87 7.40 -14.77
#